data_AF-A0ABD2W2F1-F1
#
_entry.id   AF-A0ABD2W2F1-F1
#
_cell.length_a   1.000
_cell.length_b   1.000
_cell.length_c   1.000
_cell.angle_alpha   90.00
_cell.angle_beta   90.00
_cell.angle_gamma   90.00
#
_symmetry.space_group_name_H-M   'P 1'
#
loop_
_entity.id
_entity.type
_entity.pdbx_description
1 polymer ?
#
loop_
_entity_poly.entity_id
_entity_poly.type
_entity_poly.pdbx_seq_one_letter_code
_entity_poly.pdbx_strand_id
1 'polypeptide(L)'
;MPSCTEDHPSPPMMRILQLNLNHCEAAQDLLCDTISKLRIDVAILCEQYKNLTPPNKWLADADGQAAIWVQVGVPVQKRPARVHPYFS
;
A
#
# COMPACT_ATOMS: atom_id res chain seq x y z
N MET A 1 -41.44 0.61 23.90
CA MET A 1 -40.25 -0.19 23.54
C MET A 1 -39.27 0.73 22.84
N PRO A 2 -38.02 0.90 23.31
CA PRO A 2 -37.08 1.76 22.62
C PRO A 2 -36.50 0.99 21.42
N SER A 3 -36.65 1.59 20.25
CA SER A 3 -35.97 1.18 19.01
C SER A 3 -34.58 1.81 19.01
N CYS A 4 -33.58 1.10 19.53
CA CYS A 4 -32.19 1.49 19.40
C CYS A 4 -31.60 0.81 18.16
N THR A 5 -31.76 1.42 16.99
CA THR A 5 -30.78 1.20 15.92
C THR A 5 -29.54 1.95 16.35
N GLU A 6 -28.70 1.29 17.15
CA GLU A 6 -27.40 1.83 17.49
C GLU A 6 -26.55 1.81 16.22
N ASP A 7 -26.36 2.99 15.63
CA ASP A 7 -25.40 3.23 14.55
C ASP A 7 -24.00 3.05 15.13
N HIS A 8 -23.57 1.79 15.23
CA HIS A 8 -22.20 1.47 15.57
C HIS A 8 -21.38 1.73 14.31
N PRO A 9 -20.53 2.77 14.27
CA PRO A 9 -19.64 2.96 13.14
C PRO A 9 -18.79 1.70 13.02
N SER A 10 -18.89 1.03 11.87
CA SER A 10 -18.04 -0.12 11.57
C SER A 10 -16.58 0.26 11.83
N PRO A 11 -15.77 -0.62 12.46
CA PRO A 11 -14.37 -0.33 12.71
C PRO A 11 -13.69 0.10 11.41
N PRO A 12 -12.75 1.06 11.46
CA PRO A 12 -12.12 1.59 10.25
C PRO A 12 -11.49 0.45 9.45
N MET A 13 -12.04 0.19 8.26
CA MET A 13 -11.55 -0.85 7.36
C MET A 13 -10.37 -0.32 6.55
N MET A 14 -9.24 -1.00 6.67
CA MET A 14 -8.06 -0.77 5.85
C MET A 14 -8.34 -1.15 4.38
N ARG A 15 -7.98 -0.26 3.46
CA ARG A 15 -8.16 -0.44 2.01
C ARG A 15 -6.82 -0.71 1.35
N ILE A 16 -6.72 -1.86 0.70
CA ILE A 16 -5.50 -2.31 0.05
C ILE A 16 -5.73 -2.42 -1.45
N LEU A 17 -4.80 -1.88 -2.25
CA LEU A 17 -4.76 -2.06 -3.69
C LEU A 17 -3.54 -2.91 -4.04
N GLN A 18 -3.72 -3.96 -4.84
CA GLN A 18 -2.61 -4.72 -5.42
C GLN A 18 -2.69 -4.62 -6.95
N LEU A 19 -1.60 -4.19 -7.59
CA LEU A 19 -1.60 -3.90 -9.02
C LEU A 19 -0.22 -4.14 -9.65
N ASN A 20 -0.20 -4.72 -10.84
CA ASN A 20 0.95 -4.68 -11.74
C ASN A 20 0.81 -3.46 -12.67
N LEU A 21 1.81 -2.58 -12.71
CA LEU A 21 1.84 -1.39 -13.57
C LEU A 21 2.43 -1.65 -14.96
N ASN A 22 3.05 -2.82 -15.18
CA ASN A 22 3.60 -3.28 -16.45
C ASN A 22 4.52 -2.24 -17.12
N HIS A 23 5.34 -1.57 -16.30
CA HIS A 23 6.24 -0.48 -16.66
C HIS A 23 5.58 0.68 -17.42
N CYS A 24 4.27 0.88 -17.25
CA CYS A 24 3.50 1.89 -17.97
C CYS A 24 3.47 3.22 -17.21
N GLU A 25 4.05 4.27 -17.80
CA GLU A 25 4.03 5.63 -17.26
C GLU A 25 2.60 6.13 -17.01
N ALA A 26 1.71 5.99 -18.00
CA ALA A 26 0.32 6.42 -17.88
C ALA A 26 -0.46 5.67 -16.78
N ALA A 27 -0.19 4.38 -16.58
CA ALA A 27 -0.79 3.61 -15.49
C ALA A 27 -0.32 4.12 -14.12
N GLN A 28 0.96 4.46 -14.01
CA GLN A 28 1.53 5.03 -12.78
C GLN A 28 1.02 6.45 -12.50
N ASP A 29 0.81 7.28 -13.52
CA ASP A 29 0.21 8.60 -13.36
C ASP A 29 -1.24 8.50 -12.86
N LEU A 30 -2.01 7.56 -13.41
CA LEU A 30 -3.40 7.29 -12.99
C LEU A 30 -3.48 6.70 -11.56
N LEU A 31 -2.43 6.03 -11.10
CA LEU A 31 -2.40 5.41 -9.77
C LEU A 31 -2.56 6.44 -8.65
N CYS A 32 -1.89 7.60 -8.74
CA CYS A 32 -1.97 8.66 -7.72
C CYS A 32 -3.41 9.14 -7.50
N ASP A 33 -4.11 9.35 -8.61
CA ASP A 33 -5.52 9.72 -8.65
C ASP A 33 -6.42 8.63 -8.06
N THR A 34 -6.15 7.38 -8.44
CA THR A 34 -6.92 6.21 -8.00
C THR A 34 -6.80 6.00 -6.49
N ILE A 35 -5.58 6.06 -5.95
CA ILE A 35 -5.32 5.93 -4.51
C ILE A 35 -6.09 6.99 -3.72
N SER A 36 -6.07 8.24 -4.18
CA SER A 36 -6.75 9.35 -3.52
C SER A 36 -8.28 9.21 -3.60
N LYS A 37 -8.83 8.93 -4.80
CA LYS A 37 -10.28 8.80 -5.03
C LYS A 37 -10.89 7.62 -4.28
N LEU A 38 -10.19 6.49 -4.23
CA LEU A 38 -10.66 5.27 -3.57
C LEU A 38 -10.29 5.20 -2.09
N ARG A 39 -9.54 6.18 -1.58
CA ARG A 39 -9.04 6.23 -0.20
C ARG A 39 -8.22 4.98 0.15
N ILE A 40 -7.33 4.56 -0.74
CA ILE A 40 -6.46 3.40 -0.50
C ILE A 40 -5.42 3.76 0.56
N ASP A 41 -5.29 2.93 1.59
CA ASP A 41 -4.32 3.12 2.67
C ASP A 41 -2.93 2.58 2.28
N VAL A 42 -2.91 1.43 1.59
CA VAL A 42 -1.69 0.75 1.15
C VAL A 42 -1.86 0.22 -0.27
N ALA A 43 -0.91 0.56 -1.14
CA ALA A 43 -0.79 -0.03 -2.46
C ALA A 43 0.43 -0.95 -2.53
N ILE A 44 0.26 -2.15 -3.07
CA ILE A 44 1.31 -3.15 -3.33
C ILE A 44 1.45 -3.24 -4.84
N LEU A 45 2.62 -2.86 -5.34
CA LEU A 45 2.86 -2.61 -6.75
C LEU A 45 3.98 -3.51 -7.26
N CYS A 46 3.87 -3.94 -8.51
CA CYS A 46 4.99 -4.50 -9.27
C CYS A 46 5.11 -3.84 -10.65
N GLU A 47 6.33 -3.86 -11.19
CA GLU A 47 6.74 -3.29 -12.46
C GLU A 47 6.37 -1.81 -12.60
N GLN A 48 6.65 -1.00 -11.58
CA GLN A 48 6.50 0.45 -11.69
C GLN A 48 7.37 1.02 -12.83
N TYR A 49 6.92 2.13 -13.44
CA TYR A 49 7.72 2.87 -14.41
C TYR A 49 8.92 3.56 -13.73
N LYS A 50 8.69 4.17 -12.56
CA LYS A 50 9.75 4.81 -11.76
C LYS A 50 9.45 4.72 -10.26
N ASN A 51 10.50 4.75 -9.44
CA ASN A 51 10.34 4.92 -8.00
C ASN A 51 9.97 6.37 -7.66
N LEU A 52 9.09 6.56 -6.68
CA LEU A 52 8.73 7.90 -6.19
C LEU A 52 9.74 8.36 -5.14
N THR A 53 10.15 9.63 -5.20
CA THR A 53 11.05 10.24 -4.22
C THR A 53 10.31 10.63 -2.94
N PRO A 54 11.03 10.74 -1.79
CA PRO A 54 10.47 11.30 -0.55
C PRO A 54 9.83 12.68 -0.78
N PRO A 55 8.78 13.07 -0.02
CA PRO A 55 8.34 12.52 1.27
C PRO A 55 7.36 11.34 1.20
N ASN A 56 7.11 10.79 0.02
CA ASN A 56 6.20 9.64 -0.13
C ASN A 56 6.80 8.41 0.58
N LYS A 57 6.00 7.68 1.38
CA LYS A 57 6.39 6.37 1.95
C LYS A 57 6.34 5.29 0.86
N TRP A 58 7.22 5.43 -0.12
CA TRP A 58 7.44 4.48 -1.20
C TRP A 58 8.59 3.55 -0.81
N LEU A 59 8.25 2.29 -0.55
CA LEU A 59 9.19 1.27 -0.08
C LEU A 59 9.46 0.33 -1.25
N ALA A 60 10.48 0.67 -2.03
CA ALA A 60 10.91 -0.15 -3.16
C ALA A 60 11.64 -1.41 -2.68
N ASP A 61 11.49 -2.50 -3.43
CA ASP A 61 12.32 -3.69 -3.31
C ASP A 61 13.75 -3.45 -3.83
N ALA A 62 14.67 -4.36 -3.53
CA ALA A 62 16.10 -4.27 -3.86
C ALA A 62 16.36 -3.96 -5.35
N ASP A 63 15.60 -4.59 -6.25
CA ASP A 63 15.76 -4.43 -7.70
C ASP A 63 14.87 -3.32 -8.28
N GLY A 64 14.08 -2.63 -7.43
CA GLY A 64 13.19 -1.55 -7.85
C GLY A 64 12.02 -1.99 -8.75
N GLN A 65 11.75 -3.30 -8.85
CA GLN A 65 10.66 -3.89 -9.65
C GLN A 65 9.36 -4.07 -8.86
N ALA A 66 9.37 -3.84 -7.56
CA ALA A 66 8.19 -3.85 -6.73
C ALA A 66 8.27 -2.73 -5.69
N ALA A 67 7.12 -2.31 -5.20
CA ALA A 67 7.05 -1.31 -4.15
C ALA A 67 5.79 -1.44 -3.29
N ILE A 68 5.92 -1.02 -2.03
CA ILE A 68 4.77 -0.74 -1.17
C ILE A 68 4.65 0.77 -1.04
N TRP A 69 3.51 1.33 -1.44
CA TRP A 69 3.20 2.73 -1.20
C TRP A 69 2.19 2.85 -0.07
N VAL A 70 2.59 3.54 0.99
CA VAL A 70 1.80 3.72 2.20
C VAL A 70 1.36 5.18 2.35
N GLN A 71 0.08 5.42 2.67
CA GLN A 71 -0.42 6.77 2.96
C GLN A 71 0.11 7.33 4.30
N VAL A 72 0.01 8.65 4.44
CA VAL A 72 0.40 9.34 5.68
C VAL A 72 -0.44 8.83 6.85
N GLY A 73 0.18 8.68 8.03
CA GLY A 73 -0.51 8.18 9.23
C GLY A 73 -0.56 6.65 9.37
N VAL A 74 -0.36 5.88 8.30
CA VAL A 74 -0.31 4.41 8.39
C VAL A 74 1.08 3.98 8.91
N PRO A 75 1.14 3.23 10.04
CA PRO A 75 2.41 2.77 10.62
C PRO A 75 3.02 1.66 9.76
N VAL A 76 4.34 1.70 9.60
CA VAL A 76 5.11 0.67 8.88
C VAL A 76 6.25 0.21 9.77
N GLN A 77 6.43 -1.10 9.88
CA GLN A 77 7.52 -1.71 10.62
C GLN A 77 8.35 -2.60 9.68
N LYS A 78 9.67 -2.46 9.73
CA LYS A 78 10.58 -3.42 9.08
C LYS A 78 10.54 -4.74 9.85
N ARG A 79 10.22 -5.84 9.17
CA ARG A 79 10.29 -7.17 9.76
C ARG A 79 11.72 -7.70 9.67
N PRO A 80 12.37 -8.12 10.76
CA PRO A 80 13.69 -8.74 10.69
C PRO A 80 13.62 -10.07 9.92
N ALA A 81 14.67 -10.38 9.18
CA ALA A 81 14.79 -11.68 8.52
C ALA A 81 14.71 -12.78 9.57
N ARG A 82 13.86 -13.79 9.34
CA ARG A 82 13.85 -14.97 10.19
C ARG A 82 15.15 -15.73 9.91
N VAL A 83 16.01 -15.86 10.91
CA VAL A 83 17.09 -16.85 10.86
C VAL A 83 16.39 -18.22 10.84
N HIS A 84 16.37 -18.89 9.69
CA HIS A 84 15.87 -20.26 9.60
C HIS A 84 17.06 -21.19 9.89
N PRO A 85 17.05 -21.94 11.00
CA PRO A 85 18.21 -22.69 11.46
C PRO A 85 18.56 -23.92 10.58
N TYR A 86 17.87 -24.13 9.46
CA TYR A 86 17.97 -25.34 8.64
C TYR A 86 18.51 -25.12 7.22
N PHE A 87 18.99 -23.92 6.89
CA PHE A 87 19.72 -23.70 5.65
C PHE A 87 21.13 -23.19 5.99
N SER A 88 22.10 -24.09 5.94
CA SER A 88 23.55 -23.86 5.94
C SER A 88 24.19 -24.93 5.07
#